data_AF-A0A962BVT7-F1
#
_entry.id   AF-A0A962BVT7-F1
#
_cell.length_a   1.000
_cell.length_b   1.000
_cell.length_c   1.000
_cell.angle_alpha   90.00
_cell.angle_beta   90.00
_cell.angle_gamma   90.00
#
_symmetry.space_group_name_H-M   'P 1'
#
loop_
_entity.id
_entity.type
_entity.pdbx_description
1 polymer ?
#
loop_
_entity_poly.entity_id
_entity_poly.type
_entity_poly.pdbx_seq_one_letter_code
_entity_poly.pdbx_strand_id
1 'polypeptide(L)'
;MDDLLTRAEAGEPEATCRLLLDLGACMENENTRQRREMLTQRAASTQSDFQRERMIDFLAVSQEASDRWNTFCAGTKPMTFADMERLLFQAAPRMSNRQRLLFTMSLEDGSLIRLPRSMQDYQPRPTNDGIISQFHADNDLEALEQGIAEADPLALEGKILLHIPTGIGKKMFDLREALPDPYKFTGYALMMQQLYGPDALGEIATKALDSILPALDPTTRESLQQQADTEVARWRETSIANPKSMPDNREQRSGSLCAD
;
A
#
# COMPACT_ATOMS: atom_id res chain seq x y z
N MET A 1 -19.07 -10.10 -10.32
CA MET A 1 -18.03 -9.44 -11.13
C MET A 1 -18.63 -8.74 -12.34
N ASP A 2 -19.51 -9.41 -13.10
CA ASP A 2 -20.16 -8.83 -14.30
C ASP A 2 -20.91 -7.51 -14.06
N ASP A 3 -21.59 -7.37 -12.91
CA ASP A 3 -22.24 -6.11 -12.51
C ASP A 3 -21.23 -4.98 -12.25
N LEU A 4 -20.14 -5.26 -11.53
CA LEU A 4 -19.06 -4.29 -11.29
C LEU A 4 -18.36 -3.87 -12.58
N LEU A 5 -18.14 -4.82 -13.50
CA LEU A 5 -17.57 -4.52 -14.82
C LEU A 5 -18.49 -3.60 -15.62
N THR A 6 -19.79 -3.90 -15.68
CA THR A 6 -20.78 -3.06 -16.39
C THR A 6 -20.80 -1.64 -15.85
N ARG A 7 -20.76 -1.49 -14.52
CA ARG A 7 -20.73 -0.19 -13.84
C ARG A 7 -19.41 0.55 -14.05
N ALA A 8 -18.28 -0.16 -14.01
CA ALA A 8 -16.97 0.40 -14.30
C ALA A 8 -16.87 0.87 -15.76
N GLU A 9 -17.44 0.11 -16.72
CA GLU A 9 -17.54 0.50 -18.12
C GLU A 9 -18.44 1.73 -18.34
N ALA A 10 -19.45 1.94 -17.50
CA ALA A 10 -20.23 3.17 -17.43
C ALA A 10 -19.45 4.35 -16.80
N GLY A 11 -18.23 4.12 -16.32
CA GLY A 11 -17.36 5.10 -15.68
C GLY A 11 -17.76 5.43 -14.24
N GLU A 12 -18.40 4.50 -13.53
CA GLU A 12 -18.69 4.67 -12.11
C GLU A 12 -17.41 4.52 -11.27
N PRO A 13 -16.99 5.55 -10.52
CA PRO A 13 -15.69 5.56 -9.85
C PRO A 13 -15.56 4.51 -8.74
N GLU A 14 -16.62 4.28 -7.96
CA GLU A 14 -16.62 3.24 -6.92
C GLU A 14 -16.49 1.85 -7.52
N ALA A 15 -17.25 1.57 -8.60
CA ALA A 15 -17.21 0.27 -9.27
C ALA A 15 -15.84 0.02 -9.90
N THR A 16 -15.24 1.03 -10.55
CA THR A 16 -13.87 0.95 -11.07
C THR A 16 -12.86 0.74 -9.96
N CYS A 17 -12.95 1.48 -8.85
CA CYS A 17 -12.07 1.31 -7.69
C CYS A 17 -12.11 -0.12 -7.14
N ARG A 18 -13.33 -0.63 -6.91
CA ARG A 18 -13.57 -2.00 -6.45
C ARG A 18 -12.97 -3.03 -7.40
N LEU A 19 -13.34 -2.91 -8.66
CA LEU A 19 -12.98 -3.85 -9.70
C LEU A 19 -11.46 -3.94 -9.86
N LEU A 20 -10.76 -2.81 -9.97
CA LEU A 20 -9.33 -2.81 -10.23
C LEU A 20 -8.51 -3.33 -9.03
N LEU A 21 -8.87 -2.96 -7.80
CA LEU A 21 -8.20 -3.49 -6.60
C LEU A 21 -8.46 -4.99 -6.44
N ASP A 22 -9.68 -5.46 -6.68
CA ASP A 22 -10.02 -6.88 -6.60
C ASP A 22 -9.38 -7.70 -7.74
N LEU A 23 -9.23 -7.13 -8.94
CA LEU A 23 -8.53 -7.76 -10.06
C LEU A 23 -7.04 -7.95 -9.77
N GLY A 24 -6.38 -6.96 -9.17
CA GLY A 24 -4.97 -7.09 -8.75
C GLY A 24 -4.74 -8.33 -7.87
N ALA A 25 -5.62 -8.54 -6.89
CA ALA A 25 -5.58 -9.72 -6.03
C ALA A 25 -5.74 -11.03 -6.80
N CYS A 26 -6.62 -11.05 -7.80
CA CYS A 26 -6.82 -12.23 -8.65
C CYS A 26 -5.66 -12.47 -9.62
N MET A 27 -5.03 -11.43 -10.13
CA MET A 27 -3.83 -11.54 -10.96
C MET A 27 -2.66 -12.10 -10.16
N GLU A 28 -2.46 -11.65 -8.91
CA GLU A 28 -1.38 -12.19 -8.08
C GLU A 28 -1.65 -13.64 -7.64
N ASN A 29 -2.91 -14.02 -7.38
CA ASN A 29 -3.25 -15.42 -7.12
C ASN A 29 -2.91 -16.31 -8.34
N GLU A 30 -3.21 -15.85 -9.55
CA GLU A 30 -2.87 -16.56 -10.78
C GLU A 30 -1.35 -16.64 -11.00
N ASN A 31 -0.62 -15.54 -10.80
CA ASN A 31 0.85 -15.52 -10.86
C ASN A 31 1.50 -16.45 -9.83
N THR A 32 0.93 -16.50 -8.61
CA THR A 32 1.37 -17.39 -7.53
C THR A 32 1.12 -18.85 -7.91
N ARG A 33 -0.05 -19.16 -8.48
CA ARG A 33 -0.39 -20.50 -8.99
C ARG A 33 0.61 -20.95 -10.06
N GLN A 34 0.92 -20.10 -11.05
CA GLN A 34 1.91 -20.40 -12.08
C GLN A 34 3.32 -20.58 -11.51
N ARG A 35 3.73 -19.72 -10.56
CA ARG A 35 5.02 -19.85 -9.85
C ARG A 35 5.11 -21.17 -9.07
N ARG A 36 4.04 -21.58 -8.40
CA ARG A 36 3.96 -22.88 -7.70
C ARG A 36 4.12 -24.03 -8.68
N GLU A 37 3.39 -24.04 -9.79
CA GLU A 37 3.50 -25.10 -10.81
C GLU A 37 4.93 -25.24 -11.32
N MET A 38 5.60 -24.12 -11.61
CA MET A 38 7.02 -24.12 -12.00
C MET A 38 7.94 -24.63 -10.88
N LEU A 39 7.71 -24.24 -9.63
CA LEU A 39 8.53 -24.68 -8.50
C LEU A 39 8.33 -26.16 -8.18
N THR A 40 7.10 -26.68 -8.25
CA THR A 40 6.81 -28.11 -8.10
C THR A 40 7.52 -28.93 -9.18
N GLN A 41 7.51 -28.47 -10.43
CA GLN A 41 8.28 -29.11 -11.51
C GLN A 41 9.79 -29.09 -11.25
N ARG A 42 10.33 -27.99 -10.71
CA ARG A 42 11.76 -27.87 -10.36
C ARG A 42 12.14 -28.70 -9.13
N ALA A 43 11.28 -28.81 -8.12
CA ALA A 43 11.55 -29.52 -6.87
C ALA A 43 11.89 -31.00 -7.11
N ALA A 44 11.24 -31.61 -8.12
CA ALA A 44 11.52 -32.98 -8.56
C ALA A 44 12.94 -33.16 -9.14
N SER A 45 13.58 -32.07 -9.57
CA SER A 45 14.93 -32.06 -10.17
C SER A 45 16.03 -31.48 -9.26
N THR A 46 15.66 -30.90 -8.10
CA THR A 46 16.60 -30.27 -7.17
C THR A 46 17.38 -31.32 -6.36
N GLN A 47 18.72 -31.28 -6.44
CA GLN A 47 19.62 -32.21 -5.73
C GLN A 47 20.00 -31.75 -4.31
N SER A 48 19.79 -30.48 -3.96
CA SER A 48 20.10 -29.93 -2.64
C SER A 48 18.91 -30.05 -1.68
N ASP A 49 19.09 -30.74 -0.55
CA ASP A 49 18.06 -30.91 0.46
C ASP A 49 17.65 -29.58 1.13
N PHE A 50 18.60 -28.67 1.38
CA PHE A 50 18.31 -27.33 1.91
C PHE A 50 17.45 -26.47 0.96
N GLN A 51 17.70 -26.54 -0.36
CA GLN A 51 16.88 -25.85 -1.34
C GLN A 51 15.49 -26.48 -1.46
N ARG A 52 15.41 -27.82 -1.35
CA ARG A 52 14.15 -28.55 -1.35
C ARG A 52 13.28 -28.18 -0.14
N GLU A 53 13.86 -28.12 1.06
CA GLU A 53 13.14 -27.74 2.29
C GLU A 53 12.58 -26.32 2.21
N ARG A 54 13.37 -25.34 1.75
CA ARG A 54 12.88 -23.97 1.48
C ARG A 54 11.77 -23.91 0.43
N MET A 55 11.86 -24.73 -0.62
CA MET A 55 10.80 -24.81 -1.64
C MET A 55 9.52 -25.41 -1.05
N ILE A 56 9.62 -26.40 -0.16
CA ILE A 56 8.47 -27.00 0.51
C ILE A 56 7.80 -25.99 1.44
N ASP A 57 8.55 -25.26 2.25
CA ASP A 57 8.00 -24.21 3.12
C ASP A 57 7.28 -23.12 2.31
N PHE A 58 7.88 -22.69 1.20
CA PHE A 58 7.24 -21.75 0.29
C PHE A 58 5.96 -22.31 -0.33
N LEU A 59 5.97 -23.58 -0.76
CA LEU A 59 4.79 -24.24 -1.32
C LEU A 59 3.66 -24.37 -0.28
N ALA A 60 3.98 -24.65 0.99
CA ALA A 60 2.99 -24.75 2.06
C ALA A 60 2.34 -23.39 2.38
N VAL A 61 3.14 -22.35 2.58
CA VAL A 61 2.63 -20.98 2.86
C VAL A 61 1.83 -20.44 1.67
N SER A 62 2.30 -20.67 0.44
CA SER A 62 1.60 -20.22 -0.76
C SER A 62 0.31 -20.99 -1.05
N GLN A 63 0.18 -22.23 -0.58
CA GLN A 63 -1.04 -23.01 -0.74
C GLN A 63 -2.18 -22.50 0.14
N GLU A 64 -1.90 -22.22 1.42
CA GLU A 64 -2.88 -21.62 2.34
C GLU A 64 -3.36 -20.25 1.84
N ALA A 65 -2.43 -19.42 1.33
CA ALA A 65 -2.77 -18.13 0.73
C ALA A 65 -3.65 -18.28 -0.52
N SER A 66 -3.35 -19.24 -1.39
CA SER A 66 -4.08 -19.43 -2.66
C SER A 66 -5.49 -19.98 -2.45
N ASP A 67 -5.68 -20.90 -1.50
CA ASP A 67 -7.00 -21.48 -1.21
C ASP A 67 -8.00 -20.42 -0.74
N ARG A 68 -7.52 -19.37 -0.06
CA ARG A 68 -8.32 -18.21 0.34
C ARG A 68 -8.90 -17.44 -0.85
N TRP A 69 -8.15 -17.31 -1.95
CA TRP A 69 -8.50 -16.49 -3.10
C TRP A 69 -9.14 -17.27 -4.25
N ASN A 70 -8.95 -18.58 -4.31
CA ASN A 70 -9.46 -19.43 -5.40
C ASN A 70 -10.97 -19.33 -5.60
N THR A 71 -11.76 -19.32 -4.52
CA THR A 71 -13.23 -19.18 -4.62
C THR A 71 -13.64 -17.79 -5.10
N PHE A 72 -12.91 -16.75 -4.68
CA PHE A 72 -13.20 -15.36 -5.04
C PHE A 72 -12.87 -15.07 -6.51
N CYS A 73 -11.71 -15.56 -6.96
CA CYS A 73 -11.22 -15.34 -8.32
C CYS A 73 -11.82 -16.32 -9.34
N ALA A 74 -12.58 -17.33 -8.88
CA ALA A 74 -13.27 -18.26 -9.76
C ALA A 74 -14.20 -17.54 -10.73
N GLY A 75 -13.96 -17.72 -12.04
CA GLY A 75 -14.77 -17.09 -13.09
C GLY A 75 -14.41 -15.64 -13.40
N THR A 76 -13.40 -15.06 -12.74
CA THR A 76 -12.85 -13.75 -13.14
C THR A 76 -12.11 -13.93 -14.46
N LYS A 77 -12.62 -13.32 -15.54
CA LYS A 77 -11.91 -13.29 -16.81
C LYS A 77 -10.68 -12.38 -16.65
N PRO A 78 -9.49 -12.79 -17.13
CA PRO A 78 -8.34 -11.91 -17.15
C PRO A 78 -8.68 -10.71 -18.04
N MET A 79 -8.79 -9.53 -17.43
CA MET A 79 -8.80 -8.26 -18.16
C MET A 79 -7.38 -7.97 -18.64
N THR A 80 -7.26 -7.38 -19.83
CA THR A 80 -5.94 -6.95 -20.29
C THR A 80 -5.53 -5.69 -19.51
N PHE A 81 -4.23 -5.43 -19.43
CA PHE A 81 -3.72 -4.19 -18.83
C PHE A 81 -4.33 -2.94 -19.48
N ALA A 82 -4.50 -2.96 -20.80
CA ALA A 82 -5.13 -1.87 -21.54
C ALA A 82 -6.59 -1.63 -21.12
N ASP A 83 -7.33 -2.68 -20.75
CA ASP A 83 -8.69 -2.54 -20.25
C ASP A 83 -8.71 -1.86 -18.87
N MET A 84 -7.81 -2.27 -17.98
CA MET A 84 -7.69 -1.70 -16.63
C MET A 84 -7.31 -0.22 -16.67
N GLU A 85 -6.30 0.15 -17.47
CA GLU A 85 -5.90 1.54 -17.66
C GLU A 85 -7.05 2.37 -18.25
N ARG A 86 -7.74 1.86 -19.27
CA ARG A 86 -8.89 2.55 -19.87
C ARG A 86 -9.97 2.84 -18.85
N LEU A 87 -10.37 1.85 -18.05
CA LEU A 87 -11.38 2.00 -17.02
C LEU A 87 -10.94 3.03 -15.96
N LEU A 88 -9.68 2.97 -15.55
CA LEU A 88 -9.13 3.92 -14.59
C LEU A 88 -9.13 5.35 -15.14
N PHE A 89 -8.61 5.58 -16.35
CA PHE A 89 -8.59 6.91 -16.97
C PHE A 89 -9.99 7.50 -17.16
N GLN A 90 -10.99 6.67 -17.48
CA GLN A 90 -12.38 7.11 -17.63
C GLN A 90 -13.04 7.51 -16.30
N ALA A 91 -12.64 6.86 -15.20
CA ALA A 91 -13.20 7.07 -13.87
C ALA A 91 -12.42 8.10 -13.04
N ALA A 92 -11.11 8.24 -13.25
CA ALA A 92 -10.19 9.04 -12.43
C ALA A 92 -10.67 10.49 -12.17
N PRO A 93 -11.20 11.25 -13.17
CA PRO A 93 -11.69 12.61 -12.92
C PRO A 93 -12.89 12.70 -11.96
N ARG A 94 -13.57 11.58 -11.73
CA ARG A 94 -14.76 11.46 -10.88
C ARG A 94 -14.47 10.70 -9.59
N MET A 95 -13.26 10.21 -9.39
CA MET A 95 -12.88 9.50 -8.18
C MET A 95 -12.80 10.46 -7.00
N SER A 96 -13.29 10.01 -5.84
CA SER A 96 -13.04 10.70 -4.59
C SER A 96 -11.54 10.71 -4.28
N ASN A 97 -11.10 11.64 -3.43
CA ASN A 97 -9.71 11.65 -2.96
C ASN A 97 -9.35 10.31 -2.27
N ARG A 98 -10.28 9.75 -1.50
CA ARG A 98 -10.11 8.44 -0.86
C ARG A 98 -9.85 7.31 -1.86
N GLN A 99 -10.61 7.27 -2.97
CA GLN A 99 -10.42 6.27 -4.02
C GLN A 99 -9.06 6.44 -4.71
N ARG A 100 -8.67 7.67 -5.02
CA ARG A 100 -7.33 7.97 -5.57
C ARG A 100 -6.22 7.54 -4.61
N LEU A 101 -6.39 7.83 -3.31
CA LEU A 101 -5.45 7.43 -2.26
C LEU A 101 -5.32 5.91 -2.12
N LEU A 102 -6.43 5.16 -2.23
CA LEU A 102 -6.38 3.69 -2.24
C LEU A 102 -5.55 3.17 -3.41
N PHE A 103 -5.66 3.77 -4.60
CA PHE A 103 -4.82 3.42 -5.73
C PHE A 103 -3.36 3.81 -5.52
N THR A 104 -3.09 5.04 -5.08
CA THR A 104 -1.73 5.50 -4.71
C THR A 104 -1.05 4.56 -3.74
N MET A 105 -1.82 4.00 -2.81
CA MET A 105 -1.35 3.09 -1.79
C MET A 105 -1.52 1.62 -2.18
N SER A 106 -1.97 1.29 -3.38
CA SER A 106 -2.12 -0.09 -3.81
C SER A 106 -0.83 -0.65 -4.41
N LEU A 107 -0.64 -1.94 -4.20
CA LEU A 107 0.33 -2.78 -4.88
C LEU A 107 -0.35 -3.49 -6.06
N GLU A 108 0.44 -4.10 -6.93
CA GLU A 108 -0.05 -4.90 -8.07
C GLU A 108 -1.00 -6.03 -7.65
N ASP A 109 -0.78 -6.59 -6.47
CA ASP A 109 -1.61 -7.64 -5.88
C ASP A 109 -2.93 -7.11 -5.29
N GLY A 110 -3.26 -5.83 -5.50
CA GLY A 110 -4.45 -5.17 -4.99
C GLY A 110 -4.43 -4.94 -3.48
N SER A 111 -3.40 -5.39 -2.75
CA SER A 111 -3.21 -5.06 -1.34
C SER A 111 -2.65 -3.65 -1.18
N LEU A 112 -2.77 -3.09 0.03
CA LEU A 112 -2.22 -1.77 0.31
C LEU A 112 -0.76 -1.87 0.77
N ILE A 113 0.09 -0.97 0.29
CA ILE A 113 1.41 -0.69 0.86
C ILE A 113 1.25 0.05 2.18
N ARG A 114 1.95 -0.42 3.21
CA ARG A 114 1.69 -0.03 4.60
C ARG A 114 2.98 -0.01 5.37
N LEU A 115 3.01 0.78 6.44
CA LEU A 115 4.14 0.77 7.36
C LEU A 115 4.22 -0.60 8.04
N PRO A 116 5.34 -1.34 7.89
CA PRO A 116 5.49 -2.65 8.51
C PRO A 116 5.53 -2.49 10.03
N ARG A 117 4.62 -3.17 10.73
CA ARG A 117 4.52 -3.10 12.19
C ARG A 117 5.62 -3.91 12.87
N SER A 118 5.99 -5.05 12.29
CA SER A 118 7.13 -5.86 12.73
C SER A 118 8.07 -6.23 11.58
N MET A 119 9.31 -6.60 11.92
CA MET A 119 10.29 -7.16 10.97
C MET A 119 9.86 -8.52 10.38
N GLN A 120 8.88 -9.20 10.96
CA GLN A 120 8.32 -10.45 10.42
C GLN A 120 7.22 -10.19 9.39
N ASP A 121 6.54 -9.05 9.50
CA ASP A 121 5.58 -8.55 8.50
C ASP A 121 6.29 -8.00 7.25
N TYR A 122 7.62 -7.87 7.33
CA TYR A 122 8.46 -7.43 6.25
C TYR A 122 8.61 -8.54 5.20
N GLN A 123 7.99 -8.30 4.05
CA GLN A 123 8.37 -8.96 2.80
C GLN A 123 8.89 -7.86 1.88
N PRO A 124 10.11 -7.99 1.31
CA PRO A 124 10.53 -7.15 0.20
C PRO A 124 9.56 -7.44 -0.94
N ARG A 125 8.55 -6.58 -1.09
CA ARG A 125 7.52 -6.76 -2.09
C ARG A 125 8.04 -6.25 -3.43
N PRO A 126 7.65 -6.89 -4.54
CA PRO A 126 8.06 -6.45 -5.86
C PRO A 126 7.72 -4.98 -6.08
N THR A 127 8.51 -4.40 -6.96
CA THR A 127 8.36 -3.04 -7.48
C THR A 127 6.95 -2.90 -8.06
N ASN A 128 6.32 -1.72 -7.93
CA ASN A 128 5.05 -1.41 -8.63
C ASN A 128 5.30 -1.20 -10.14
N ASP A 129 6.20 -1.99 -10.76
CA ASP A 129 6.59 -1.87 -12.16
C ASP A 129 5.48 -2.34 -13.11
N GLY A 130 4.55 -3.09 -12.58
CA GLY A 130 3.27 -3.40 -13.17
C GLY A 130 2.22 -2.36 -12.79
N ILE A 131 1.52 -1.94 -13.84
CA ILE A 131 0.10 -1.55 -13.77
C ILE A 131 -0.08 -0.15 -13.16
N ILE A 132 -0.33 0.86 -14.02
CA ILE A 132 -0.81 2.22 -13.67
C ILE A 132 0.29 3.31 -13.49
N SER A 133 1.50 3.12 -14.06
CA SER A 133 2.61 4.09 -13.94
C SER A 133 2.23 5.57 -14.20
N GLN A 134 1.39 5.84 -15.21
CA GLN A 134 1.00 7.21 -15.57
C GLN A 134 0.01 7.85 -14.59
N PHE A 135 -1.09 7.18 -14.24
CA PHE A 135 -2.04 7.72 -13.24
C PHE A 135 -1.32 8.00 -11.93
N HIS A 136 -0.41 7.12 -11.54
CA HIS A 136 0.38 7.30 -10.36
C HIS A 136 1.31 8.53 -10.44
N ALA A 137 2.00 8.71 -11.57
CA ALA A 137 2.79 9.91 -11.82
C ALA A 137 1.94 11.19 -11.74
N ASP A 138 0.67 11.10 -12.17
CA ASP A 138 -0.24 12.24 -12.24
C ASP A 138 -0.99 12.52 -10.93
N ASN A 139 -1.22 11.52 -10.06
CA ASN A 139 -2.16 11.64 -8.94
C ASN A 139 -1.54 11.44 -7.55
N ASP A 140 -0.42 10.73 -7.41
CA ASP A 140 -0.02 10.22 -6.10
C ASP A 140 0.33 11.31 -5.10
N LEU A 141 1.12 12.30 -5.51
CA LEU A 141 1.51 13.38 -4.62
C LEU A 141 0.29 14.20 -4.19
N GLU A 142 -0.59 14.54 -5.15
CA GLU A 142 -1.80 15.30 -4.90
C GLU A 142 -2.76 14.55 -3.97
N ALA A 143 -2.99 13.25 -4.21
CA ALA A 143 -3.87 12.43 -3.40
C ALA A 143 -3.36 12.30 -1.95
N LEU A 144 -2.05 12.15 -1.75
CA LEU A 144 -1.44 12.15 -0.42
C LEU A 144 -1.60 13.51 0.27
N GLU A 145 -1.41 14.63 -0.44
CA GLU A 145 -1.55 15.97 0.15
C GLU A 145 -3.00 16.29 0.53
N GLN A 146 -3.94 16.00 -0.37
CA GLN A 146 -5.36 16.12 -0.09
C GLN A 146 -5.79 15.19 1.05
N GLY A 147 -5.26 13.97 1.10
CA GLY A 147 -5.52 13.04 2.19
C GLY A 147 -5.03 13.55 3.56
N ILE A 148 -3.85 14.17 3.62
CA ILE A 148 -3.37 14.86 4.85
C ILE A 148 -4.33 15.99 5.25
N ALA A 149 -4.78 16.80 4.28
CA ALA A 149 -5.74 17.87 4.55
C ALA A 149 -7.08 17.34 5.08
N GLU A 150 -7.56 16.22 4.53
CA GLU A 150 -8.79 15.52 4.94
C GLU A 150 -8.62 14.64 6.19
N ALA A 151 -7.47 14.69 6.86
CA ALA A 151 -7.17 13.90 8.05
C ALA A 151 -7.31 12.37 7.82
N ASP A 152 -6.88 11.91 6.65
CA ASP A 152 -6.90 10.50 6.26
C ASP A 152 -5.64 9.76 6.77
N PRO A 153 -5.79 8.76 7.67
CA PRO A 153 -4.65 8.02 8.21
C PRO A 153 -3.80 7.31 7.15
N LEU A 154 -4.41 6.89 6.05
CA LEU A 154 -3.70 6.18 4.98
C LEU A 154 -2.75 7.14 4.23
N ALA A 155 -3.12 8.40 4.10
CA ALA A 155 -2.27 9.42 3.49
C ALA A 155 -1.07 9.77 4.38
N LEU A 156 -1.27 9.76 5.70
CA LEU A 156 -0.17 9.93 6.65
C LEU A 156 0.85 8.80 6.54
N GLU A 157 0.41 7.55 6.49
CA GLU A 157 1.31 6.41 6.24
C GLU A 157 2.04 6.54 4.90
N GLY A 158 1.33 6.92 3.84
CA GLY A 158 1.92 7.13 2.52
C GLY A 158 2.99 8.22 2.50
N LYS A 159 2.76 9.36 3.18
CA LYS A 159 3.76 10.42 3.31
C LYS A 159 5.00 9.98 4.10
N ILE A 160 4.84 9.15 5.13
CA ILE A 160 5.96 8.56 5.88
C ILE A 160 6.77 7.64 4.96
N LEU A 161 6.08 6.74 4.24
CA LEU A 161 6.71 5.80 3.32
C LEU A 161 7.45 6.52 2.16
N LEU A 162 6.91 7.63 1.66
CA LEU A 162 7.53 8.43 0.60
C LEU A 162 8.85 9.09 1.04
N HIS A 163 8.93 9.52 2.30
CA HIS A 163 10.05 10.31 2.80
C HIS A 163 11.05 9.52 3.67
N ILE A 164 10.77 8.26 3.98
CA ILE A 164 11.67 7.43 4.79
C ILE A 164 13.07 7.33 4.13
N PRO A 165 14.17 7.59 4.87
CA PRO A 165 15.50 7.57 4.27
C PRO A 165 15.92 6.21 3.71
N THR A 166 16.40 6.20 2.46
CA THR A 166 16.75 4.99 1.69
C THR A 166 17.92 4.18 2.28
N GLY A 167 18.74 4.77 3.16
CA GLY A 167 19.80 4.06 3.91
C GLY A 167 19.26 3.03 4.90
N ILE A 168 18.01 3.20 5.35
CA ILE A 168 17.26 2.29 6.21
C ILE A 168 16.21 1.61 5.33
N GLY A 169 16.68 0.82 4.34
CA GLY A 169 15.79 0.02 3.52
C GLY A 169 15.85 0.20 2.01
N LYS A 170 17.05 0.24 1.44
CA LYS A 170 17.31 0.24 -0.01
C LYS A 170 16.61 -0.84 -0.87
N LYS A 171 15.91 -1.79 -0.25
CA LYS A 171 15.08 -2.84 -0.90
C LYS A 171 13.63 -2.87 -0.40
N MET A 172 13.22 -1.93 0.46
CA MET A 172 11.99 -2.05 1.25
C MET A 172 10.81 -1.33 0.64
N PHE A 173 11.05 -0.21 -0.05
CA PHE A 173 9.97 0.64 -0.55
C PHE A 173 10.36 1.12 -1.94
N ASP A 174 9.94 0.37 -2.96
CA ASP A 174 9.98 0.82 -4.35
C ASP A 174 8.78 1.74 -4.65
N LEU A 175 8.47 2.61 -3.68
CA LEU A 175 7.68 3.80 -3.93
C LEU A 175 8.57 4.73 -4.75
N ARG A 176 8.58 4.47 -6.06
CA ARG A 176 9.03 5.32 -7.17
C ARG A 176 10.09 6.32 -6.78
N GLU A 177 11.36 5.99 -7.02
CA GLU A 177 12.50 6.90 -6.83
C GLU A 177 12.30 7.81 -5.62
N ALA A 178 12.25 7.20 -4.43
CA ALA A 178 11.95 7.88 -3.17
C ALA A 178 12.56 9.31 -3.16
N LEU A 179 11.77 10.28 -2.71
CA LEU A 179 12.24 11.64 -2.40
C LEU A 179 12.52 11.69 -0.89
N PRO A 180 13.55 10.98 -0.38
CA PRO A 180 13.80 10.93 1.04
C PRO A 180 14.08 12.35 1.52
N ASP A 181 13.28 12.79 2.48
CA ASP A 181 13.43 14.08 3.12
C ASP A 181 13.32 13.81 4.63
N PRO A 182 14.44 13.78 5.36
CA PRO A 182 14.44 13.44 6.76
C PRO A 182 13.60 14.42 7.59
N TYR A 183 13.47 15.68 7.17
CA TYR A 183 12.67 16.68 7.89
C TYR A 183 11.17 16.40 7.72
N LYS A 184 10.72 16.16 6.48
CA LYS A 184 9.32 15.79 6.22
C LYS A 184 8.97 14.46 6.87
N PHE A 185 9.84 13.46 6.75
CA PHE A 185 9.67 12.18 7.43
C PHE A 185 9.50 12.37 8.94
N THR A 186 10.41 13.12 9.59
CA THR A 186 10.33 13.38 11.03
C THR A 186 9.01 14.06 11.41
N GLY A 187 8.57 15.09 10.67
CA GLY A 187 7.30 15.76 10.93
C GLY A 187 6.10 14.81 10.88
N TYR A 188 5.97 14.05 9.79
CA TYR A 188 4.88 13.07 9.63
C TYR A 188 4.96 11.93 10.66
N ALA A 189 6.16 11.46 10.97
CA ALA A 189 6.34 10.37 11.93
C ALA A 189 5.97 10.80 13.36
N LEU A 190 6.36 12.01 13.77
CA LEU A 190 5.93 12.61 15.05
C LEU A 190 4.40 12.75 15.09
N MET A 191 3.79 13.22 14.00
CA MET A 191 2.34 13.33 13.89
C MET A 191 1.64 11.97 14.08
N MET A 192 2.15 10.92 13.42
CA MET A 192 1.62 9.55 13.55
C MET A 192 1.72 9.02 14.98
N GLN A 193 2.87 9.22 15.65
CA GLN A 193 3.04 8.82 17.06
C GLN A 193 2.05 9.53 17.99
N GLN A 194 1.80 10.81 17.76
CA GLN A 194 0.89 11.59 18.61
C GLN A 194 -0.60 11.28 18.38
N LEU A 195 -0.96 10.91 17.15
CA LEU A 195 -2.35 10.59 16.80
C LEU A 195 -2.72 9.15 17.19
N TYR A 196 -1.82 8.20 16.93
CA TYR A 196 -2.13 6.77 16.98
C TYR A 196 -1.22 5.97 17.92
N GLY A 197 -0.23 6.61 18.56
CA GLY A 197 0.72 5.98 19.47
C GLY A 197 2.00 5.47 18.78
N PRO A 198 3.03 5.11 19.56
CA PRO A 198 4.33 4.68 19.06
C PRO A 198 4.25 3.42 18.18
N ASP A 199 3.36 2.47 18.52
CA ASP A 199 3.19 1.22 17.77
C ASP A 199 2.69 1.45 16.34
N ALA A 200 2.04 2.59 16.09
CA ALA A 200 1.53 2.97 14.77
C ALA A 200 2.61 3.43 13.78
N LEU A 201 3.86 3.60 14.19
CA LEU A 201 4.97 3.76 13.25
C LEU A 201 5.53 2.41 12.80
N GLY A 202 5.40 1.37 13.62
CA GLY A 202 6.10 0.12 13.44
C GLY A 202 7.61 0.25 13.68
N GLU A 203 8.28 -0.89 13.73
CA GLU A 203 9.68 -0.99 14.14
C GLU A 203 10.64 -0.22 13.22
N ILE A 204 10.40 -0.23 11.91
CA ILE A 204 11.30 0.33 10.91
C ILE A 204 11.29 1.86 10.94
N ALA A 205 10.10 2.47 10.89
CA ALA A 205 9.97 3.92 10.93
C ALA A 205 10.39 4.46 12.32
N THR A 206 10.14 3.72 13.40
CA THR A 206 10.63 4.10 14.73
C THR A 206 12.16 4.14 14.77
N LYS A 207 12.84 3.09 14.30
CA LYS A 207 14.32 3.07 14.22
C LYS A 207 14.87 4.21 13.36
N ALA A 208 14.21 4.53 12.25
CA ALA A 208 14.60 5.65 11.41
C ALA A 208 14.44 6.99 12.15
N LEU A 209 13.31 7.20 12.83
CA LEU A 209 13.05 8.40 13.61
C LEU A 209 14.07 8.58 14.74
N ASP A 210 14.35 7.51 15.49
CA ASP A 210 15.33 7.48 16.58
C ASP A 210 16.76 7.75 16.10
N SER A 211 17.08 7.40 14.86
CA SER A 211 18.37 7.73 14.25
C SER A 211 18.46 9.19 13.78
N ILE A 212 17.35 9.76 13.30
CA ILE A 212 17.33 11.11 12.72
C ILE A 212 17.21 12.17 13.80
N LEU A 213 16.29 12.01 14.75
CA LEU A 213 15.99 13.02 15.77
C LEU A 213 17.25 13.51 16.53
N PRO A 214 18.16 12.64 17.00
CA PRO A 214 19.37 13.05 17.69
C PRO A 214 20.37 13.78 16.79
N ALA A 215 20.35 13.53 15.48
CA ALA A 215 21.24 14.15 14.51
C ALA A 215 20.78 15.56 14.08
N LEU A 216 19.52 15.91 14.33
CA LEU A 216 19.01 17.26 14.12
C LEU A 216 19.47 18.21 15.23
N ASP A 217 19.77 19.46 14.86
CA ASP A 217 20.03 20.51 15.83
C ASP A 217 18.77 20.82 16.67
N PRO A 218 18.92 21.36 17.90
CA PRO A 218 17.80 21.59 18.80
C PRO A 218 16.71 22.49 18.22
N THR A 219 17.08 23.53 17.47
CA THR A 219 16.12 24.51 16.92
C THR A 219 15.26 23.88 15.83
N THR A 220 15.86 23.10 14.93
CA THR A 220 15.11 22.32 13.94
C THR A 220 14.17 21.32 14.61
N ARG A 221 14.65 20.60 15.63
CA ARG A 221 13.83 19.62 16.35
C ARG A 221 12.60 20.26 17.00
N GLU A 222 12.78 21.39 17.69
CA GLU A 222 11.69 22.14 18.30
C GLU A 222 10.70 22.65 17.25
N SER A 223 11.20 23.16 16.12
CA SER A 223 10.36 23.62 15.00
C SER A 223 9.50 22.50 14.41
N LEU A 224 10.08 21.32 14.16
CA LEU A 224 9.34 20.17 13.63
C LEU A 224 8.31 19.64 14.64
N GLN A 225 8.65 19.63 15.93
CA GLN A 225 7.71 19.24 16.98
C GLN A 225 6.52 20.21 17.02
N GLN A 226 6.75 21.52 17.00
CA GLN A 226 5.68 22.52 16.99
C GLN A 226 4.78 22.41 15.74
N GLN A 227 5.37 22.14 14.57
CA GLN A 227 4.62 21.90 13.34
C GLN A 227 3.75 20.65 13.46
N ALA A 228 4.31 19.55 13.97
CA ALA A 228 3.55 18.31 14.21
C ALA A 228 2.41 18.57 15.21
N ASP A 229 2.66 19.24 16.33
CA ASP A 229 1.64 19.54 17.34
C ASP A 229 0.47 20.36 16.76
N THR A 230 0.79 21.34 15.92
CA THR A 230 -0.21 22.18 15.24
C THR A 230 -1.06 21.35 14.27
N GLU A 231 -0.41 20.50 13.46
CA GLU A 231 -1.13 19.63 12.53
C GLU A 231 -1.95 18.55 13.25
N VAL A 232 -1.46 17.99 14.37
CA VAL A 232 -2.22 17.05 15.20
C VAL A 232 -3.50 17.69 15.73
N ALA A 233 -3.44 18.94 16.19
CA ALA A 233 -4.62 19.65 16.67
C ALA A 233 -5.66 19.81 15.56
N ARG A 234 -5.25 20.31 14.38
CA ARG A 234 -6.10 20.44 13.20
C ARG A 234 -6.68 19.09 12.77
N TRP A 235 -5.85 18.04 12.77
CA TRP A 235 -6.23 16.69 12.38
C TRP A 235 -7.34 16.16 13.29
N ARG A 236 -7.18 16.28 14.61
CA ARG A 236 -8.18 15.82 15.58
C ARG A 236 -9.52 16.53 15.38
N GLU A 237 -9.53 17.84 15.12
CA GLU A 237 -10.75 18.58 14.80
C GLU A 237 -11.43 18.06 13.53
N THR A 238 -10.63 17.83 12.48
CA THR A 238 -11.11 17.32 11.18
C THR A 238 -11.64 15.90 11.29
N SER A 239 -10.95 15.01 12.01
CA SER A 239 -11.34 13.61 12.21
C SER A 239 -12.61 13.45 13.06
N ILE A 240 -12.91 14.42 13.94
CA ILE A 240 -14.20 14.43 14.67
C ILE A 240 -15.35 14.71 13.68
N ALA A 241 -15.14 15.63 12.73
CA ALA A 241 -16.14 15.99 11.75
C ALA A 241 -16.32 14.92 10.66
N ASN A 242 -15.24 14.23 10.29
CA ASN A 242 -15.24 13.19 9.26
C ASN A 242 -14.32 12.02 9.67
N PRO A 243 -14.82 11.05 10.47
CA PRO A 243 -14.00 9.96 10.93
C PRO A 243 -13.68 9.00 9.78
N LYS A 244 -12.40 8.90 9.42
CA LYS A 244 -11.89 7.90 8.46
C LYS A 244 -11.18 6.78 9.20
N SER A 245 -11.54 5.53 8.92
CA SER A 245 -10.86 4.38 9.50
C SER A 245 -9.53 4.10 8.81
N MET A 246 -8.54 3.73 9.59
CA MET A 246 -7.33 3.07 9.07
C MET A 246 -7.73 1.67 8.59
N PRO A 247 -7.43 1.29 7.34
CA PRO A 247 -7.71 -0.06 6.85
C PRO A 247 -6.96 -1.10 7.70
N ASP A 248 -7.53 -2.30 7.90
CA ASP A 248 -6.79 -3.39 8.56
C ASP A 248 -6.03 -4.23 7.52
N ASN A 249 -4.75 -4.52 7.82
CA ASN A 249 -3.75 -4.98 6.85
C ASN A 249 -3.84 -6.45 6.42
N ARG A 250 -4.73 -7.24 7.01
CA ARG A 250 -4.65 -8.71 6.84
C ARG A 250 -5.92 -9.38 6.35
N GLU A 251 -7.05 -8.68 6.38
CA GLU A 251 -8.35 -9.34 6.19
C GLU A 251 -9.35 -8.57 5.33
N GLN A 252 -9.14 -7.27 5.10
CA GLN A 252 -10.04 -6.49 4.25
C GLN A 252 -9.57 -6.51 2.79
N ARG A 253 -10.49 -6.89 1.91
CA ARG A 253 -10.34 -6.68 0.46
C ARG A 253 -10.23 -5.18 0.23
N SER A 254 -9.14 -4.70 -0.38
CA SER A 254 -8.95 -3.26 -0.59
C SER A 254 -10.10 -2.64 -1.40
N GLY A 255 -10.72 -3.40 -2.32
CA GLY A 255 -11.93 -2.96 -3.01
C GLY A 255 -13.11 -2.63 -2.08
N SER A 256 -13.23 -3.30 -0.93
CA SER A 256 -14.29 -2.97 0.04
C SER A 256 -14.17 -1.56 0.61
N LEU A 257 -12.95 -0.98 0.59
CA LEU A 257 -12.64 0.37 1.09
C LEU A 257 -13.03 1.48 0.10
N CYS A 258 -13.40 1.13 -1.14
CA CYS A 258 -13.78 2.12 -2.15
C CYS A 258 -15.16 2.75 -1.92
N ALA A 259 -15.96 2.14 -1.05
CA ALA A 259 -17.29 2.61 -0.65
C ALA A 259 -17.18 3.32 0.70
N ASP A 260 -16.48 4.45 0.72
CA ASP A 260 -16.54 5.43 1.81
C ASP A 260 -17.56 6.52 1.42
#